data_AF-A0A060X7Q4-F1
#
_entry.id   AF-A0A060X7Q4-F1
#
_cell.length_a   1.000
_cell.length_b   1.000
_cell.length_c   1.000
_cell.angle_alpha   90.00
_cell.angle_beta   90.00
_cell.angle_gamma   90.00
#
_symmetry.space_group_name_H-M   'P 1'
#
loop_
_entity.id
_entity.type
_entity.pdbx_description
1 polymer ?
#
loop_
_entity_poly.entity_id
_entity_poly.type
_entity_poly.pdbx_seq_one_letter_code
_entity_poly.pdbx_strand_id
1 'polypeptide(L)'
;MTAVYVSLTASLFVGCGVGNTVFPILKTNNDPGLFVYCCDFSSTAVELVKANSEYDPGRCYAFVHDLGDEGAIYPVPDASMGVIVLIFVLSALHPDKMQASISRLARLLKPGGVLLLRDYGRYDMAQLRFKKGRCLSDNFYVRGDGTRVYFFTQDELHDYFSEAGLEKVQNMVDRRLQVNRGKQLTMYRVWIQCKYRKPHTQPPETQE
;
A
#
# COMPACT_ATOMS: atom_id res chain seq x y z
N MET A 1 5.47 -25.94 -9.16
CA MET A 1 5.42 -24.59 -9.77
C MET A 1 3.98 -24.37 -10.22
N THR A 2 3.13 -23.97 -9.28
CA THR A 2 1.68 -23.88 -9.51
C THR A 2 1.42 -22.61 -10.32
N ALA A 3 0.93 -22.76 -11.54
CA ALA A 3 0.42 -21.64 -12.32
C ALA A 3 -0.71 -21.00 -11.53
N VAL A 4 -0.46 -19.84 -10.92
CA VAL A 4 -1.51 -19.08 -10.28
C VAL A 4 -2.34 -18.48 -11.43
N TYR A 5 -3.55 -19.02 -11.62
CA TYR A 5 -4.52 -18.44 -12.54
C TYR A 5 -4.76 -16.98 -12.12
N VAL A 6 -4.30 -16.03 -12.94
CA VAL A 6 -4.64 -14.62 -12.73
C VAL A 6 -6.11 -14.48 -13.11
N SER A 7 -6.97 -14.28 -12.11
CA SER A 7 -8.38 -14.01 -12.36
C SER A 7 -8.57 -12.70 -13.14
N LEU A 8 -9.65 -12.60 -13.92
CA LEU A 8 -10.06 -11.38 -14.66
C LEU A 8 -10.14 -10.14 -13.72
N THR A 9 -10.45 -10.38 -12.44
CA THR A 9 -10.52 -9.38 -11.37
C THR A 9 -9.52 -9.72 -10.26
N ALA A 10 -8.23 -9.47 -10.49
CA ALA A 10 -7.18 -9.63 -9.48
C ALA A 10 -6.87 -8.33 -8.74
N SER A 11 -6.70 -8.42 -7.41
CA SER A 11 -6.28 -7.30 -6.55
C SER A 11 -5.07 -7.67 -5.71
N LEU A 12 -4.18 -6.70 -5.43
CA LEU A 12 -3.04 -6.87 -4.54
C LEU A 12 -3.15 -5.93 -3.32
N PHE A 13 -3.11 -6.51 -2.12
CA PHE A 13 -2.99 -5.77 -0.86
C PHE A 13 -1.56 -5.86 -0.35
N VAL A 14 -0.84 -4.75 -0.44
CA VAL A 14 0.53 -4.64 0.10
C VAL A 14 0.42 -4.22 1.56
N GLY A 15 1.23 -4.83 2.44
CA GLY A 15 1.15 -4.62 3.89
C GLY A 15 -0.18 -5.11 4.47
N CYS A 16 -0.52 -6.37 4.20
CA CYS A 16 -1.81 -6.94 4.59
C CYS A 16 -1.97 -7.13 6.11
N GLY A 17 -0.88 -7.08 6.87
CA GLY A 17 -0.86 -7.35 8.30
C GLY A 17 -1.52 -8.69 8.60
N VAL A 18 -2.42 -8.70 9.58
CA VAL A 18 -3.19 -9.90 9.96
C VAL A 18 -4.48 -10.09 9.14
N GLY A 19 -4.64 -9.35 8.02
CA GLY A 19 -5.76 -9.53 7.09
C GLY A 19 -7.01 -8.70 7.37
N ASN A 20 -6.92 -7.67 8.23
CA ASN A 20 -8.06 -6.82 8.61
C ASN A 20 -8.75 -6.10 7.44
N THR A 21 -8.06 -5.93 6.30
CA THR A 21 -8.66 -5.41 5.07
C THR A 21 -9.06 -6.53 4.11
N VAL A 22 -8.27 -7.60 4.06
CA VAL A 22 -8.44 -8.72 3.12
C VAL A 22 -9.74 -9.46 3.38
N PHE A 23 -9.98 -9.92 4.61
CA PHE A 23 -11.15 -10.75 4.92
C PHE A 23 -12.49 -10.01 4.77
N PRO A 24 -12.65 -8.77 5.27
CA PRO A 24 -13.90 -8.05 5.05
C PRO A 24 -14.22 -7.81 3.57
N ILE A 25 -13.21 -7.57 2.73
CA ILE A 25 -13.41 -7.39 1.29
C ILE A 25 -13.85 -8.70 0.63
N LEU A 26 -13.20 -9.82 0.94
CA LEU A 26 -13.60 -11.13 0.42
C LEU A 26 -15.01 -11.52 0.89
N LYS A 27 -15.37 -11.17 2.13
CA LYS A 27 -16.69 -11.45 2.71
C LYS A 27 -17.81 -10.61 2.10
N THR A 28 -17.54 -9.35 1.76
CA THR A 28 -18.54 -8.41 1.24
C THR A 28 -18.64 -8.44 -0.28
N ASN A 29 -17.58 -8.87 -0.98
CA ASN A 29 -17.60 -9.04 -2.42
C ASN A 29 -18.01 -10.47 -2.79
N ASN A 30 -19.19 -10.61 -3.39
CA ASN A 30 -19.74 -11.89 -3.83
C ASN A 30 -19.34 -12.28 -5.26
N ASP A 31 -18.50 -11.49 -5.95
CA ASP A 31 -17.95 -11.87 -7.25
C ASP A 31 -17.02 -13.07 -7.09
N PRO A 32 -17.37 -14.26 -7.63
CA PRO A 32 -16.49 -15.43 -7.59
C PRO A 32 -15.23 -15.24 -8.42
N GLY A 33 -15.21 -14.26 -9.33
CA GLY A 33 -14.04 -13.85 -10.09
C GLY A 33 -13.06 -12.94 -9.33
N LEU A 34 -13.36 -12.48 -8.11
CA LEU A 34 -12.37 -11.74 -7.35
C LEU A 34 -11.30 -12.69 -6.77
N PHE A 35 -10.05 -12.47 -7.14
CA PHE A 35 -8.90 -13.11 -6.49
C PHE A 35 -8.00 -12.07 -5.82
N VAL A 36 -7.63 -12.31 -4.56
CA VAL A 36 -6.84 -11.39 -3.74
C VAL A 36 -5.44 -11.93 -3.48
N TYR A 37 -4.44 -11.28 -4.04
CA TYR A 37 -3.07 -11.39 -3.59
C TYR A 37 -2.87 -10.48 -2.38
N CYS A 38 -2.19 -10.95 -1.35
CA CYS A 38 -1.87 -10.13 -0.20
C CYS A 38 -0.48 -10.45 0.32
N CYS A 39 0.27 -9.42 0.69
CA CYS A 39 1.63 -9.60 1.18
C CYS A 39 1.96 -8.69 2.33
N ASP A 40 2.91 -9.15 3.15
CA ASP A 40 3.49 -8.37 4.24
C ASP A 40 4.98 -8.68 4.34
N PHE A 41 5.76 -7.74 4.87
CA PHE A 41 7.17 -7.98 5.18
C PHE A 41 7.32 -9.02 6.31
N SER A 42 6.38 -9.04 7.26
CA SER A 42 6.40 -9.94 8.40
C SER A 42 5.88 -11.32 8.03
N SER A 43 6.74 -12.34 8.15
CA SER A 43 6.32 -13.75 8.03
C SER A 43 5.24 -14.11 9.04
N THR A 44 5.34 -13.60 10.28
CA THR A 44 4.33 -13.81 11.32
C THR A 44 2.96 -13.24 10.91
N ALA A 45 2.92 -12.06 10.27
CA ALA A 45 1.67 -11.49 9.79
C ALA A 45 1.02 -12.38 8.70
N VAL A 46 1.84 -12.85 7.75
CA VAL A 46 1.40 -13.77 6.68
C VAL A 46 0.92 -15.11 7.24
N GLU A 47 1.59 -15.66 8.25
CA GLU A 47 1.17 -16.87 8.95
C GLU A 47 -0.19 -16.69 9.62
N LEU A 48 -0.41 -15.56 10.30
CA LEU A 48 -1.69 -15.24 10.91
C LEU A 48 -2.82 -15.10 9.89
N VAL A 49 -2.54 -14.54 8.71
CA VAL A 49 -3.50 -14.51 7.60
C VAL A 49 -3.83 -15.94 7.14
N LYS A 50 -2.83 -16.80 6.94
CA LYS A 50 -3.04 -18.19 6.49
C LYS A 50 -3.74 -19.07 7.52
N ALA A 51 -3.54 -18.80 8.81
CA ALA A 51 -4.16 -19.52 9.91
C ALA A 51 -5.60 -19.05 10.23
N ASN A 52 -6.05 -17.94 9.64
CA ASN A 52 -7.40 -17.44 9.85
C ASN A 52 -8.43 -18.40 9.25
N SER A 53 -9.53 -18.66 9.97
CA SER A 53 -10.62 -19.52 9.50
C SER A 53 -11.33 -19.04 8.24
N GLU A 54 -11.23 -17.74 7.91
CA GLU A 54 -11.76 -17.12 6.69
C GLU A 54 -10.78 -17.19 5.51
N TYR A 55 -9.59 -17.76 5.68
CA TYR A 55 -8.62 -17.92 4.60
C TYR A 55 -9.07 -19.01 3.62
N ASP A 56 -9.32 -18.59 2.38
CA ASP A 56 -9.70 -19.46 1.28
C ASP A 56 -8.64 -19.39 0.17
N PRO A 57 -7.83 -20.45 -0.04
CA PRO A 57 -6.84 -20.50 -1.12
C PRO A 57 -7.42 -20.36 -2.53
N GLY A 58 -8.73 -20.61 -2.71
CA GLY A 58 -9.44 -20.40 -3.98
C GLY A 58 -9.76 -18.92 -4.24
N ARG A 59 -9.72 -18.07 -3.22
CA ARG A 59 -10.05 -16.64 -3.32
C ARG A 59 -8.91 -15.72 -2.96
N CYS A 60 -7.88 -16.20 -2.26
CA CYS A 60 -6.73 -15.39 -1.93
C CYS A 60 -5.43 -16.18 -1.79
N TYR A 61 -4.32 -15.46 -1.96
CA TYR A 61 -2.97 -15.97 -1.77
C TYR A 61 -2.14 -15.00 -0.95
N ALA A 62 -1.70 -15.45 0.23
CA ALA A 62 -0.85 -14.69 1.13
C ALA A 62 0.64 -15.09 0.97
N PHE A 63 1.53 -14.11 0.86
CA PHE A 63 2.98 -14.33 0.72
C PHE A 63 3.82 -13.27 1.43
N VAL A 64 5.04 -13.65 1.84
CA VAL A 64 5.99 -12.70 2.41
C VAL A 64 6.62 -11.89 1.28
N HIS A 65 6.68 -10.58 1.43
CA HIS A 65 7.31 -9.70 0.45
C HIS A 65 7.85 -8.44 1.10
N ASP A 66 9.15 -8.18 0.91
CA ASP A 66 9.76 -6.90 1.26
C ASP A 66 9.57 -5.91 0.11
N LEU A 67 8.77 -4.87 0.35
CA LEU A 67 8.54 -3.82 -0.63
C LEU A 67 9.80 -2.99 -0.92
N GLY A 68 10.72 -2.90 0.04
CA GLY A 68 11.99 -2.18 -0.07
C GLY A 68 13.12 -2.97 -0.74
N ASP A 69 12.94 -4.28 -0.95
CA ASP A 69 13.86 -5.12 -1.71
C ASP A 69 13.57 -5.00 -3.20
N GLU A 70 14.50 -4.40 -3.95
CA GLU A 70 14.39 -4.20 -5.39
C GLU A 70 14.55 -5.51 -6.19
N GLY A 71 15.22 -6.52 -5.60
CA GLY A 71 15.39 -7.85 -6.18
C GLY A 71 14.22 -8.80 -5.91
N ALA A 72 13.31 -8.44 -5.00
CA ALA A 72 12.16 -9.29 -4.68
C ALA A 72 11.22 -9.42 -5.90
N ILE A 73 10.73 -10.63 -6.14
CA ILE A 73 9.83 -10.93 -7.26
C ILE A 73 8.41 -11.10 -6.72
N TYR A 74 7.45 -10.44 -7.35
CA TYR A 74 6.05 -10.68 -7.05
C TYR A 74 5.62 -12.02 -7.69
N PRO A 75 4.83 -12.85 -6.99
CA PRO A 75 4.30 -14.10 -7.53
C PRO A 75 3.11 -13.85 -8.49
N VAL A 76 3.16 -12.76 -9.26
CA VAL A 76 2.19 -12.37 -10.27
C VAL A 76 2.91 -11.77 -11.48
N PRO A 77 2.39 -11.94 -12.70
CA PRO A 77 2.94 -11.29 -13.88
C PRO A 77 2.79 -9.76 -13.83
N ASP A 78 3.62 -9.05 -14.59
CA ASP A 78 3.36 -7.64 -14.91
C ASP A 78 2.01 -7.49 -15.63
N ALA A 79 1.42 -6.30 -15.55
CA ALA A 79 0.15 -5.94 -16.19
C ALA A 79 -1.04 -6.88 -15.88
N SER A 80 -1.09 -7.44 -14.67
CA SER A 80 -2.09 -8.44 -14.27
C SER A 80 -3.07 -7.95 -13.19
N MET A 81 -2.71 -6.91 -12.43
CA MET A 81 -3.51 -6.41 -11.31
C MET A 81 -4.50 -5.33 -11.75
N GLY A 82 -5.77 -5.49 -11.38
CA GLY A 82 -6.79 -4.45 -11.57
C GLY A 82 -6.75 -3.37 -10.50
N VAL A 83 -6.47 -3.76 -9.26
CA VAL A 83 -6.37 -2.84 -8.11
C VAL A 83 -5.16 -3.21 -7.27
N ILE A 84 -4.40 -2.21 -6.84
CA ILE A 84 -3.34 -2.35 -5.83
C ILE A 84 -3.68 -1.41 -4.67
N VAL A 85 -3.59 -1.89 -3.43
CA VAL A 85 -3.96 -1.14 -2.23
C VAL A 85 -2.78 -1.08 -1.27
N LEU A 86 -2.43 0.14 -0.84
CA LEU A 86 -1.43 0.43 0.19
C LEU A 86 -2.11 1.24 1.30
N ILE A 87 -2.16 0.70 2.52
CA ILE A 87 -2.71 1.40 3.69
C ILE A 87 -1.66 1.41 4.79
N PHE A 88 -1.09 2.57 5.08
CA PHE A 88 0.00 2.76 6.05
C PHE A 88 1.24 1.90 5.80
N VAL A 89 1.63 1.78 4.53
CA VAL A 89 2.74 0.92 4.09
C VAL A 89 3.93 1.73 3.61
N LEU A 90 3.69 2.68 2.69
CA LEU A 90 4.77 3.43 2.06
C LEU A 90 5.55 4.23 3.11
N SER A 91 4.85 4.77 4.11
CA SER A 91 5.49 5.48 5.22
C SER A 91 6.47 4.65 6.06
N ALA A 92 6.41 3.32 6.02
CA ALA A 92 7.33 2.46 6.77
C ALA A 92 8.68 2.24 6.02
N LEU A 93 8.72 2.57 4.73
CA LEU A 93 9.92 2.44 3.92
C LEU A 93 10.90 3.59 4.16
N HIS A 94 12.16 3.37 3.81
CA HIS A 94 13.12 4.46 3.68
C HIS A 94 12.74 5.31 2.44
N PRO A 95 12.82 6.66 2.50
CA PRO A 95 12.47 7.52 1.37
C PRO A 95 13.13 7.12 0.04
N ASP A 96 14.42 6.78 0.06
CA ASP A 96 15.18 6.35 -1.12
C ASP A 96 14.64 5.09 -1.81
N LYS A 97 13.80 4.31 -1.13
CA LYS A 97 13.17 3.10 -1.71
C LYS A 97 11.78 3.36 -2.27
N MET A 98 11.11 4.45 -1.88
CA MET A 98 9.70 4.68 -2.18
C MET A 98 9.42 4.77 -3.68
N GLN A 99 10.21 5.54 -4.45
CA GLN A 99 10.02 5.66 -5.89
C GLN A 99 10.14 4.29 -6.60
N ALA A 100 11.21 3.54 -6.30
CA ALA A 100 11.42 2.22 -6.90
C ALA A 100 10.27 1.26 -6.57
N SER A 101 9.79 1.26 -5.32
CA SER A 101 8.63 0.47 -4.89
C SER A 101 7.35 0.85 -5.65
N ILE A 102 7.04 2.14 -5.80
CA ILE A 102 5.86 2.59 -6.54
C ILE A 102 5.97 2.24 -8.02
N SER A 103 7.13 2.45 -8.65
CA SER A 103 7.37 2.08 -10.06
C SER A 103 7.18 0.57 -10.29
N ARG A 104 7.67 -0.28 -9.38
CA ARG A 104 7.46 -1.75 -9.45
C ARG A 104 5.98 -2.11 -9.35
N LEU A 105 5.24 -1.51 -8.41
CA LEU A 105 3.80 -1.73 -8.27
C LEU A 105 3.02 -1.23 -9.51
N ALA A 106 3.41 -0.11 -10.10
CA ALA A 106 2.80 0.42 -11.32
C ALA A 106 2.96 -0.54 -12.53
N ARG A 107 4.06 -1.29 -12.60
CA ARG A 107 4.24 -2.34 -13.64
C ARG A 107 3.23 -3.47 -13.49
N LEU A 108 2.90 -3.89 -12.27
CA LEU A 108 1.93 -4.94 -12.01
C LEU A 108 0.50 -4.58 -12.43
N LEU A 109 0.16 -3.28 -12.45
CA LEU A 109 -1.17 -2.84 -12.89
C LEU A 109 -1.39 -3.12 -14.37
N LYS A 110 -2.55 -3.68 -14.72
CA LYS A 110 -3.04 -3.72 -16.10
C LYS A 110 -3.42 -2.32 -16.60
N PRO A 111 -3.50 -2.05 -17.92
CA PRO A 111 -4.02 -0.79 -18.43
C PRO A 111 -5.40 -0.46 -17.84
N GLY A 112 -5.58 0.76 -17.36
CA GLY A 112 -6.77 1.19 -16.63
C GLY A 112 -6.87 0.71 -15.17
N GLY A 113 -5.91 -0.10 -14.70
CA GLY A 113 -5.81 -0.53 -13.31
C GLY A 113 -5.51 0.64 -12.36
N VAL A 114 -5.84 0.48 -11.09
CA VAL A 114 -5.81 1.57 -10.11
C VAL A 114 -4.94 1.23 -8.89
N LEU A 115 -4.06 2.16 -8.51
CA LEU A 115 -3.35 2.15 -7.24
C LEU A 115 -4.07 3.07 -6.25
N LEU A 116 -4.43 2.50 -5.09
CA LEU A 116 -5.05 3.19 -3.97
C LEU A 116 -4.03 3.29 -2.83
N LEU A 117 -3.79 4.51 -2.34
CA LEU A 117 -2.92 4.73 -1.19
C LEU A 117 -3.66 5.51 -0.10
N ARG A 118 -3.49 5.08 1.14
CA ARG A 118 -3.84 5.86 2.32
C ARG A 118 -2.67 5.84 3.30
N ASP A 119 -2.10 7.00 3.60
CA ASP A 119 -0.94 7.09 4.49
C ASP A 119 -0.94 8.37 5.34
N TYR A 120 0.09 8.55 6.18
CA TYR A 120 0.20 9.71 7.08
C TYR A 120 0.51 11.00 6.33
N GLY A 121 -0.23 12.06 6.64
CA GLY A 121 0.02 13.40 6.10
C GLY A 121 0.87 14.25 7.03
N ARG A 122 1.63 15.19 6.48
CA ARG A 122 2.39 16.19 7.24
C ARG A 122 1.50 16.94 8.22
N TYR A 123 2.12 17.32 9.34
CA TYR A 123 1.52 18.01 10.47
C TYR A 123 0.46 17.18 11.23
N ASP A 124 0.43 15.86 11.04
CA ASP A 124 -0.32 14.97 11.94
C ASP A 124 0.20 15.14 13.37
N MET A 125 -0.69 15.09 14.36
CA MET A 125 -0.32 15.24 15.77
C MET A 125 0.76 14.25 16.22
N ALA A 126 0.81 13.03 15.66
CA ALA A 126 1.87 12.09 15.96
C ALA A 126 3.24 12.62 15.50
N GLN A 127 3.31 13.26 14.33
CA GLN A 127 4.53 13.90 13.82
C GLN A 127 5.03 14.96 14.79
N LEU A 128 4.14 15.87 15.20
CA LEU A 128 4.46 17.03 16.04
C LEU A 128 4.87 16.65 17.47
N ARG A 129 4.64 15.40 17.89
CA ARG A 129 4.94 14.91 19.26
C ARG A 129 6.15 13.99 19.32
N PHE A 130 6.86 13.75 18.22
CA PHE A 130 8.10 12.99 18.28
C PHE A 130 9.12 13.69 19.17
N LYS A 131 9.69 12.92 20.11
CA LYS A 131 10.74 13.41 21.00
C LYS A 131 12.04 13.60 20.22
N LYS A 132 12.90 14.51 20.72
CA LYS A 132 14.27 14.68 20.20
C LYS A 132 15.00 13.32 20.15
N GLY A 133 15.73 13.06 19.06
CA GLY A 133 16.42 11.79 18.82
C GLY A 133 15.59 10.71 18.13
N ARG A 134 14.33 10.98 17.76
CA ARG A 134 13.50 10.07 16.94
C ARG A 134 13.43 10.47 15.47
N CYS A 135 13.97 11.64 15.11
CA CYS A 135 14.06 12.11 13.72
C CYS A 135 15.25 11.41 13.05
N LEU A 136 14.99 10.70 11.95
CA LEU A 136 16.01 10.06 11.11
C LEU A 136 16.45 11.03 10.01
N SER A 137 15.49 11.71 9.39
CA SER A 137 15.66 12.78 8.40
C SER A 137 14.37 13.59 8.31
N ASP A 138 14.31 14.59 7.43
CA ASP A 138 13.13 15.44 7.31
C ASP A 138 11.85 14.64 7.03
N ASN A 139 10.88 14.79 7.94
CA ASN A 139 9.59 14.10 7.94
C ASN A 139 9.66 12.57 8.13
N PHE A 140 10.83 12.02 8.45
CA PHE A 140 11.07 10.60 8.65
C PHE A 140 11.52 10.30 10.07
N TYR A 141 10.80 9.42 10.75
CA TYR A 141 10.99 9.17 12.17
C TYR A 141 11.01 7.68 12.50
N VAL A 142 11.62 7.34 13.63
CA VAL A 142 11.53 6.02 14.25
C VAL A 142 10.56 6.05 15.44
N ARG A 143 9.66 5.07 15.48
CA ARG A 143 8.67 4.87 16.55
C ARG A 143 9.29 4.17 17.77
N GLY A 144 8.50 4.07 18.83
CA GLY A 144 8.94 3.44 20.09
C GLY A 144 9.27 1.96 19.95
N ASP A 145 8.60 1.26 19.03
CA ASP A 145 8.79 -0.16 18.69
C ASP A 145 9.89 -0.39 17.64
N GLY A 146 10.62 0.64 17.23
CA GLY A 146 11.68 0.56 16.22
C GLY A 146 11.18 0.62 14.78
N THR A 147 9.87 0.61 14.53
CA THR A 147 9.32 0.80 13.19
C THR A 147 9.50 2.24 12.70
N ARG A 148 9.52 2.46 11.39
CA ARG A 148 9.73 3.78 10.80
C ARG A 148 8.41 4.39 10.35
N VAL A 149 8.37 5.71 10.23
CA VAL A 149 7.22 6.43 9.69
C VAL A 149 7.67 7.70 8.97
N TYR A 150 7.24 7.84 7.72
CA TYR A 150 7.31 9.07 6.93
C TYR A 150 5.96 9.81 6.94
N PHE A 151 5.99 11.14 6.91
CA PHE A 151 4.80 11.99 6.81
C PHE A 151 4.81 12.76 5.48
N PHE A 152 3.84 12.47 4.62
CA PHE A 152 3.81 12.94 3.25
C PHE A 152 3.06 14.27 3.07
N THR A 153 3.46 15.03 2.06
CA THR A 153 2.63 16.02 1.39
C THR A 153 1.88 15.39 0.21
N GLN A 154 0.89 16.11 -0.32
CA GLN A 154 0.21 15.69 -1.54
C GLN A 154 1.12 15.73 -2.76
N ASP A 155 2.03 16.70 -2.80
CA ASP A 155 2.93 16.93 -3.94
C ASP A 155 3.97 15.81 -4.03
N GLU A 156 4.62 15.43 -2.92
CA GLU A 156 5.55 14.28 -2.89
C GLU A 156 4.89 12.99 -3.41
N LEU A 157 3.67 12.69 -2.95
CA LEU A 157 2.95 11.52 -3.45
C LEU A 157 2.56 11.68 -4.92
N HIS A 158 2.20 12.88 -5.36
CA HIS A 158 1.92 13.14 -6.76
C HIS A 158 3.12 12.87 -7.65
N ASP A 159 4.30 13.35 -7.25
CA ASP A 159 5.54 13.15 -7.97
C ASP A 159 5.86 11.65 -8.06
N TYR A 160 5.82 10.93 -6.93
CA TYR A 160 6.07 9.48 -6.91
C TYR A 160 5.18 8.70 -7.89
N PHE A 161 3.88 9.01 -7.92
CA PHE A 161 2.94 8.32 -8.80
C PHE A 161 3.06 8.75 -10.27
N SER A 162 3.30 10.03 -10.53
CA SER A 162 3.42 10.55 -11.89
C SER A 162 4.74 10.14 -12.56
N GLU A 163 5.85 10.12 -11.82
CA GLU A 163 7.13 9.55 -12.29
C GLU A 163 7.02 8.05 -12.58
N ALA A 164 6.15 7.33 -11.85
CA ALA A 164 5.82 5.93 -12.14
C ALA A 164 4.84 5.75 -13.33
N GLY A 165 4.51 6.83 -14.05
CA GLY A 165 3.64 6.79 -15.23
C GLY A 165 2.15 6.62 -14.91
N LEU A 166 1.72 6.94 -13.69
CA LEU A 166 0.31 6.88 -13.30
C LEU A 166 -0.38 8.25 -13.37
N GLU A 167 -1.62 8.24 -13.81
CA GLU A 167 -2.49 9.41 -13.93
C GLU A 167 -3.22 9.68 -12.63
N LYS A 168 -3.21 10.93 -12.18
CA LYS A 168 -3.92 11.38 -10.98
C LYS A 168 -5.43 11.32 -11.19
N VAL A 169 -6.11 10.47 -10.42
CA VAL A 169 -7.59 10.45 -10.35
C VAL A 169 -8.07 11.20 -9.10
N GLN A 170 -7.37 11.01 -7.98
CA GLN A 170 -7.67 11.68 -6.71
C GLN A 170 -6.40 11.82 -5.88
N ASN A 171 -6.23 12.97 -5.24
CA ASN A 171 -5.21 13.21 -4.22
C ASN A 171 -5.81 14.17 -3.20
N MET A 172 -6.09 13.71 -1.98
CA MET A 172 -6.81 14.48 -0.96
C MET A 172 -6.14 14.36 0.41
N VAL A 173 -6.19 15.43 1.19
CA VAL A 173 -5.83 15.42 2.62
C VAL A 173 -7.10 15.28 3.45
N ASP A 174 -7.17 14.23 4.26
CA ASP A 174 -8.22 13.99 5.26
C ASP A 174 -7.73 14.49 6.63
N ARG A 175 -8.33 15.57 7.13
CA ARG A 175 -8.04 16.15 8.44
C ARG A 175 -9.19 15.83 9.39
N ARG A 176 -8.91 15.17 10.50
CA ARG A 176 -9.95 14.81 11.49
C ARG A 176 -9.54 15.18 12.91
N LEU A 177 -10.53 15.65 13.66
CA LEU A 177 -10.48 15.71 15.11
C LEU A 177 -11.02 14.39 15.68
N GLN A 178 -10.18 13.63 16.36
CA GLN A 178 -10.57 12.40 17.04
C GLN A 178 -10.41 12.56 18.55
N VAL A 179 -11.43 12.17 19.31
CA VAL A 179 -11.36 12.21 20.78
C VAL A 179 -11.31 10.79 21.32
N ASN A 180 -10.17 10.40 21.88
CA ASN A 180 -10.07 9.18 22.67
C ASN A 180 -10.61 9.47 24.08
N ARG A 181 -11.88 9.12 24.32
CA ARG A 181 -12.55 9.35 25.61
C ARG A 181 -11.91 8.57 26.75
N GLY A 182 -11.43 7.35 26.50
CA GLY A 182 -10.76 6.54 27.53
C GLY A 182 -9.44 7.17 28.02
N LYS A 183 -8.72 7.86 27.14
CA LYS A 183 -7.46 8.54 27.46
C LYS A 183 -7.60 10.06 27.65
N GLN A 184 -8.83 10.59 27.57
CA GLN A 184 -9.11 12.03 27.56
C GLN A 184 -8.19 12.81 26.60
N LEU A 185 -7.94 12.23 25.43
CA LEU A 185 -6.97 12.77 24.47
C LEU A 185 -7.65 13.19 23.18
N THR A 186 -7.57 14.48 22.89
CA THR A 186 -7.94 15.06 21.60
C THR A 186 -6.78 14.89 20.63
N MET A 187 -7.07 14.35 19.43
CA MET A 187 -6.10 14.01 18.41
C MET A 187 -6.44 14.68 17.07
N TYR A 188 -5.55 15.56 16.62
CA TYR A 188 -5.61 16.15 15.28
C TYR A 188 -4.87 15.25 14.31
N ARG A 189 -5.63 14.51 13.50
CA ARG A 189 -5.08 13.53 12.58
C ARG A 189 -5.08 14.05 11.16
N VAL A 190 -4.01 13.76 10.44
CA VAL A 190 -3.84 14.12 9.04
C VAL A 190 -3.44 12.88 8.27
N TRP A 191 -4.24 12.53 7.28
CA TRP A 191 -3.96 11.45 6.34
C TRP A 191 -4.03 11.96 4.92
N ILE A 192 -3.32 11.30 4.01
CA ILE A 192 -3.46 11.52 2.58
C ILE A 192 -4.11 10.28 1.96
N GLN A 193 -5.04 10.53 1.05
CA GLN A 193 -5.74 9.50 0.27
C GLN A 193 -5.53 9.76 -1.22
N CYS A 194 -4.92 8.81 -1.89
CA CYS A 194 -4.56 8.88 -3.29
C CYS A 194 -5.26 7.77 -4.08
N LYS A 195 -5.67 8.11 -5.30
CA LYS A 195 -6.14 7.20 -6.34
C LYS A 195 -5.44 7.59 -7.64
N TYR A 196 -4.62 6.69 -8.16
CA TYR A 196 -3.90 6.89 -9.41
C TYR A 196 -4.19 5.72 -10.35
N ARG A 197 -4.25 5.99 -11.64
CA ARG A 197 -4.65 5.02 -12.66
C ARG A 197 -3.50 4.81 -13.64
N LYS A 198 -3.27 3.56 -14.04
CA LYS A 198 -2.39 3.28 -15.17
C LYS A 198 -3.10 3.67 -16.48
N PRO A 199 -2.46 4.44 -17.38
CA PRO A 199 -3.04 4.79 -18.67
C PRO A 199 -3.60 3.58 -19.42
N HIS A 200 -4.68 3.80 -20.18
CA HIS A 200 -5.30 2.74 -21.00
C HIS A 200 -4.47 2.35 -22.22
N THR A 201 -3.64 3.27 -22.72
CA THR A 201 -2.72 3.07 -23.84
C THR A 201 -1.30 2.93 -23.33
N GLN A 202 -0.58 1.88 -23.73
CA GLN A 202 0.87 1.89 -23.61
C GLN A 202 1.43 3.00 -24.50
N PRO A 203 2.45 3.76 -24.06
CA PRO A 203 3.23 4.58 -24.97
C PRO A 203 3.76 3.67 -26.10
N PRO A 204 3.80 4.13 -27.36
CA PRO A 204 4.42 3.36 -28.42
C PRO A 204 5.84 2.97 -27.99
N GLU A 205 6.19 1.68 -28.13
CA GLU A 205 7.55 1.20 -27.89
C GLU A 205 8.50 2.03 -28.75
N THR A 206 9.43 2.75 -28.12
CA THR A 206 10.56 3.33 -28.83
C THR A 206 11.39 2.15 -29.31
N GLN A 207 11.28 1.83 -30.60
CA GLN A 207 12.22 0.94 -31.27
C GLN A 207 13.56 1.68 -31.34
N GLU A 208 14.53 1.28 -30.51
CA GLU A 208 15.96 1.49 -30.79
C GLU A 208 16.49 0.32 -31.64
#